data_AF-A0A1H2WXN8-F1
#
_entry.id   AF-A0A1H2WXN8-F1
#
_cell.length_a   1.000
_cell.length_b   1.000
_cell.length_c   1.000
_cell.angle_alpha   90.00
_cell.angle_beta   90.00
_cell.angle_gamma   90.00
#
_symmetry.space_group_name_H-M   'P 1'
#
loop_
_entity.id
_entity.type
_entity.pdbx_description
1 polymer ?
#
loop_
_entity_poly.entity_id
_entity_poly.type
_entity_poly.pdbx_seq_one_letter_code
_entity_poly.pdbx_strand_id
1 'polypeptide(L)'
;MKKLMFALMFCVSILGFSQESDEEFAAVLDHQIETLQLTGEKKEAFVEISNKYFEQFKSTRESEGSRLTKMKALKTIQDNKNEELKQLLSESEFESFKEMQKENRSKLKERYKQRKNS
;
A
#
# COMPACT_ATOMS: atom_id res chain seq x y z
N MET A 1 1.09 -15.43 28.73
CA MET A 1 0.05 -14.72 27.95
C MET A 1 0.74 -13.80 26.94
N LYS A 2 0.96 -14.26 25.70
CA LYS A 2 1.78 -13.55 24.69
C LYS A 2 1.20 -13.71 23.28
N LYS A 3 0.02 -13.17 23.00
CA LYS A 3 -0.54 -13.11 21.63
C LYS A 3 -1.55 -11.96 21.50
N LEU A 4 -1.12 -10.70 21.57
CA LEU A 4 -1.98 -9.55 21.18
C LEU A 4 -1.22 -8.23 20.93
N MET A 5 0.04 -8.30 20.49
CA MET A 5 0.75 -7.14 19.90
C MET A 5 1.16 -7.48 18.47
N PHE A 6 0.22 -7.36 17.52
CA PHE A 6 0.51 -7.46 16.08
C PHE A 6 -0.18 -6.36 15.26
N ALA A 7 -0.73 -5.35 15.91
CA ALA A 7 -1.44 -4.28 15.24
C ALA A 7 -1.10 -2.95 15.93
N LEU A 8 0.17 -2.53 15.86
CA LEU A 8 0.58 -1.12 15.89
C LEU A 8 2.11 -1.06 15.70
N MET A 9 2.56 -1.18 14.45
CA MET A 9 3.86 -0.63 14.08
C MET A 9 3.76 0.18 12.80
N PHE A 10 2.74 1.03 12.76
CA PHE A 10 2.81 2.38 12.21
C PHE A 10 2.88 3.33 13.41
N CYS A 11 3.93 3.22 14.22
CA CYS A 11 4.36 4.35 15.02
C CYS A 11 5.41 5.03 14.17
N VAL A 12 4.97 5.99 13.37
CA VAL A 12 5.75 7.20 13.33
C VAL A 12 4.93 8.31 13.97
N SER A 13 5.66 8.96 14.86
CA SER A 13 5.38 10.14 15.65
C SER A 13 4.43 11.10 14.97
N ILE A 14 3.40 11.45 15.74
CA ILE A 14 2.41 12.48 15.46
C ILE A 14 3.16 13.81 15.13
N LEU A 15 2.69 14.48 14.07
CA LEU A 15 3.00 15.85 13.58
C LEU A 15 4.01 16.05 12.43
N GLY A 16 4.60 15.01 11.83
CA GLY A 16 5.54 15.19 10.69
C GLY A 16 5.42 14.20 9.52
N PHE A 17 4.39 13.34 9.50
CA PHE A 17 4.44 12.09 8.75
C PHE A 17 3.66 12.03 7.42
N SER A 18 2.99 13.11 7.00
CA SER A 18 2.34 13.14 5.67
C SER A 18 3.38 13.15 4.56
N GLN A 19 4.41 13.99 4.69
CA GLN A 19 5.38 14.24 3.63
C GLN A 19 6.25 13.01 3.33
N GLU A 20 6.74 12.32 4.36
CA GLU A 20 7.48 11.07 4.21
C GLU A 20 6.63 9.95 3.59
N SER A 21 5.32 9.91 3.88
CA SER A 21 4.41 8.93 3.27
C SER A 21 4.08 9.22 1.82
N ASP A 22 4.07 10.49 1.41
CA ASP A 22 3.79 10.91 0.04
C ASP A 22 5.02 10.65 -0.86
N GLU A 23 6.23 10.91 -0.35
CA GLU A 23 7.49 10.60 -1.04
C GLU A 23 7.70 9.08 -1.19
N GLU A 24 7.47 8.30 -0.14
CA GLU A 24 7.54 6.82 -0.22
C GLU A 24 6.51 6.28 -1.22
N PHE A 25 5.31 6.85 -1.23
CA PHE A 25 4.27 6.48 -2.20
C PHE A 25 4.68 6.80 -3.64
N ALA A 26 5.21 8.00 -3.89
CA ALA A 26 5.70 8.38 -5.22
C ALA A 26 6.80 7.43 -5.71
N ALA A 27 7.77 7.10 -4.87
CA ALA A 27 8.84 6.17 -5.22
C ALA A 27 8.32 4.75 -5.54
N VAL A 28 7.33 4.27 -4.78
CA VAL A 28 6.68 2.97 -5.05
C VAL A 28 5.89 3.02 -6.36
N LEU A 29 5.18 4.12 -6.62
CA LEU A 29 4.41 4.32 -7.85
C LEU A 29 5.32 4.36 -9.08
N ASP A 30 6.42 5.10 -9.01
CA ASP A 30 7.41 5.18 -10.08
C ASP A 30 8.03 3.81 -10.37
N HIS A 31 8.45 3.08 -9.33
CA HIS A 31 8.96 1.71 -9.49
C HIS A 31 7.94 0.78 -10.15
N GLN A 32 6.65 0.91 -9.81
CA GLN A 32 5.59 0.11 -10.44
C GLN A 32 5.43 0.45 -11.92
N ILE A 33 5.42 1.74 -12.27
CA ILE A 33 5.31 2.22 -13.65
C ILE A 33 6.49 1.73 -14.48
N GLU A 34 7.71 1.83 -13.96
CA GLU A 34 8.93 1.36 -14.62
C GLU A 34 8.92 -0.15 -14.83
N THR A 35 8.59 -0.91 -13.78
CA THR A 35 8.57 -2.39 -13.84
C THR A 35 7.52 -2.90 -14.83
N LEU A 36 6.36 -2.25 -14.88
CA LEU A 36 5.26 -2.61 -15.78
C LEU A 36 5.40 -1.95 -17.16
N GLN A 37 6.43 -1.13 -17.37
CA GLN A 37 6.69 -0.39 -18.61
C GLN A 37 5.47 0.41 -19.10
N LEU A 38 4.70 1.00 -18.18
CA LEU A 38 3.47 1.71 -18.51
C LEU A 38 3.79 3.03 -19.22
N THR A 39 3.09 3.29 -20.32
CA THR A 39 3.25 4.52 -21.13
C THR A 39 1.89 5.07 -21.57
N GLY A 40 1.88 6.33 -22.03
CA GLY A 40 0.69 7.00 -22.57
C GLY A 40 -0.51 7.01 -21.61
N GLU A 41 -1.71 6.87 -22.17
CA GLU A 41 -2.98 6.88 -21.44
C GLU A 41 -3.06 5.79 -20.36
N LYS A 42 -2.41 4.63 -20.58
CA LYS A 42 -2.39 3.53 -19.61
C LYS A 42 -1.62 3.91 -18.34
N LYS A 43 -0.50 4.64 -18.49
CA LYS A 43 0.26 5.18 -17.35
C LYS A 43 -0.57 6.21 -16.59
N GLU A 44 -1.23 7.12 -17.29
CA GLU A 44 -2.05 8.16 -16.68
C GLU A 44 -3.19 7.55 -15.86
N ALA A 45 -3.93 6.59 -16.43
CA ALA A 45 -4.98 5.87 -15.71
C ALA A 45 -4.44 5.10 -14.50
N PHE A 46 -3.26 4.49 -14.60
CA PHE A 46 -2.64 3.78 -13.49
C PHE A 46 -2.28 4.71 -12.32
N VAL A 47 -1.75 5.89 -12.65
CA VAL A 47 -1.43 6.95 -11.67
C VAL A 47 -2.70 7.45 -11.00
N GLU A 48 -3.75 7.73 -11.78
CA GLU A 48 -5.03 8.20 -11.24
C GLU A 48 -5.64 7.19 -10.27
N ILE A 49 -5.74 5.92 -10.66
CA ILE A 49 -6.23 4.84 -9.80
C ILE A 49 -5.36 4.74 -8.54
N SER A 50 -4.04 4.78 -8.69
CA SER A 50 -3.13 4.67 -7.55
C SER A 50 -3.28 5.83 -6.56
N ASN A 51 -3.40 7.07 -7.04
CA ASN A 51 -3.61 8.26 -6.22
C ASN A 51 -4.95 8.21 -5.48
N LYS A 52 -6.04 7.87 -6.19
CA LYS A 52 -7.37 7.70 -5.61
C LYS A 52 -7.36 6.77 -4.40
N TYR A 53 -6.72 5.61 -4.54
CA TYR A 53 -6.67 4.63 -3.45
C TYR A 53 -5.67 4.99 -2.36
N PHE A 54 -4.62 5.74 -2.67
CA PHE A 54 -3.69 6.27 -1.66
C PHE A 54 -4.37 7.27 -0.72
N GLU A 55 -5.16 8.19 -1.26
CA GLU A 55 -5.93 9.14 -0.45
C GLU A 55 -6.96 8.43 0.46
N GLN A 56 -7.65 7.41 -0.05
CA GLN A 56 -8.53 6.58 0.78
C GLN A 56 -7.78 5.86 1.90
N PHE A 57 -6.56 5.39 1.62
CA PHE A 57 -5.70 4.75 2.60
C PHE A 57 -5.27 5.72 3.70
N LYS A 58 -4.83 6.94 3.33
CA LYS A 58 -4.48 8.02 4.27
C LYS A 58 -5.66 8.36 5.17
N SER A 59 -6.82 8.64 4.57
CA SER A 59 -8.05 8.95 5.30
C SER A 59 -8.46 7.85 6.27
N THR A 60 -8.40 6.58 5.86
CA THR A 60 -8.74 5.43 6.73
C THR A 60 -7.74 5.24 7.88
N ARG A 61 -6.47 5.58 7.67
CA ARG A 61 -5.46 5.53 8.72
C ARG A 61 -5.73 6.58 9.79
N GLU A 62 -6.09 7.78 9.36
CA GLU A 62 -6.36 8.96 10.19
C GLU A 62 -7.78 8.97 10.80
N SER A 63 -8.70 8.16 10.27
CA SER A 63 -10.08 8.12 10.75
C SER A 63 -10.19 7.70 12.22
N GLU A 64 -11.32 7.98 12.86
CA GLU A 64 -11.62 7.37 14.16
C GLU A 64 -11.97 5.89 14.01
N GLY A 65 -11.86 5.12 15.11
CA GLY A 65 -12.35 3.75 15.18
C GLY A 65 -11.33 2.69 15.59
N SER A 66 -11.84 1.47 15.85
CA SER A 66 -11.01 0.37 16.33
C SER A 66 -9.98 -0.06 15.28
N ARG A 67 -8.83 -0.55 15.75
CA ARG A 67 -7.77 -1.07 14.86
C ARG A 67 -8.28 -2.18 13.94
N LEU A 68 -9.17 -3.04 14.43
CA LEU A 68 -9.76 -4.12 13.64
C LEU A 68 -10.65 -3.58 12.52
N THR A 69 -11.45 -2.55 12.80
CA THR A 69 -12.31 -1.88 11.81
C THR A 69 -11.46 -1.25 10.71
N LYS A 70 -10.43 -0.47 11.09
CA LYS A 70 -9.49 0.12 10.13
C LYS A 70 -8.80 -0.94 9.27
N MET A 71 -8.33 -2.03 9.89
CA MET A 71 -7.69 -3.12 9.15
C MET A 71 -8.62 -3.74 8.09
N LYS A 72 -9.90 -3.95 8.42
CA LYS A 72 -10.89 -4.44 7.45
C LYS A 72 -11.09 -3.44 6.31
N ALA A 73 -11.24 -2.15 6.63
CA ALA A 73 -11.40 -1.09 5.64
C ALA A 73 -10.19 -1.00 4.69
N LEU A 74 -8.96 -1.00 5.23
CA LEU A 74 -7.73 -1.00 4.42
C LEU A 74 -7.63 -2.23 3.52
N LYS A 75 -8.09 -3.41 3.99
CA LYS A 75 -8.16 -4.60 3.14
C LYS A 75 -9.15 -4.42 1.99
N THR A 76 -10.33 -3.88 2.25
CA THR A 76 -11.32 -3.59 1.21
C THR A 76 -10.79 -2.58 0.18
N ILE A 77 -10.13 -1.51 0.62
CA ILE A 77 -9.47 -0.52 -0.26
C ILE A 77 -8.46 -1.21 -1.18
N GLN A 78 -7.62 -2.10 -0.62
CA GLN A 78 -6.64 -2.85 -1.40
C GLN A 78 -7.28 -3.82 -2.41
N ASP A 79 -8.35 -4.50 -2.02
CA ASP A 79 -9.05 -5.44 -2.89
C ASP A 79 -9.73 -4.68 -4.05
N ASN A 80 -10.38 -3.54 -3.76
CA ASN A 80 -10.98 -2.68 -4.79
C ASN A 80 -9.93 -2.09 -5.75
N LYS A 81 -8.77 -1.64 -5.24
CA LYS A 81 -7.64 -1.20 -6.09
C LYS A 81 -7.21 -2.31 -7.05
N ASN A 82 -7.13 -3.55 -6.56
CA ASN A 82 -6.72 -4.67 -7.40
C ASN A 82 -7.75 -4.96 -8.50
N GLU A 83 -9.05 -4.87 -8.21
CA GLU A 83 -10.09 -5.06 -9.23
C GLU A 83 -10.04 -3.98 -10.31
N GLU A 84 -9.89 -2.70 -9.95
CA GLU A 84 -9.76 -1.62 -10.93
C GLU A 84 -8.48 -1.77 -11.78
N LEU A 85 -7.35 -2.10 -11.15
CA LEU A 85 -6.10 -2.31 -11.87
C LEU A 85 -6.12 -3.56 -12.76
N LYS A 86 -6.88 -4.60 -12.39
CA LYS A 86 -7.05 -5.79 -13.22
C LYS A 86 -7.80 -5.50 -14.51
N GLN A 87 -8.69 -4.50 -14.51
CA GLN A 87 -9.39 -4.05 -15.71
C GLN A 87 -8.50 -3.19 -16.61
N LEU A 88 -7.54 -2.46 -16.03
CA LEU A 88 -6.61 -1.60 -16.77
C LEU A 88 -5.42 -2.37 -17.34
N LEU A 89 -4.87 -3.29 -16.56
CA LEU A 89 -3.65 -4.04 -16.89
C LEU A 89 -3.97 -5.30 -17.69
N SER A 90 -3.01 -5.76 -18.49
CA SER A 90 -3.07 -7.12 -19.04
C SER A 90 -2.89 -8.14 -17.91
N GLU A 91 -3.24 -9.40 -18.17
CA GLU A 91 -3.11 -10.46 -17.17
C GLU A 91 -1.65 -10.61 -16.70
N SER A 92 -0.67 -10.55 -17.61
CA SER A 92 0.75 -10.65 -17.26
C SER A 92 1.24 -9.45 -16.45
N GLU A 93 0.83 -8.23 -16.83
CA GLU A 93 1.15 -7.01 -16.08
C GLU A 93 0.54 -7.05 -14.67
N PHE A 94 -0.70 -7.54 -14.56
CA PHE A 94 -1.39 -7.67 -13.29
C PHE A 94 -0.69 -8.68 -12.37
N GLU A 95 -0.27 -9.83 -12.89
CA GLU A 95 0.51 -10.80 -12.11
C GLU A 95 1.86 -10.23 -11.65
N SER A 96 2.58 -9.50 -12.51
CA SER A 96 3.80 -8.78 -12.10
C SER A 96 3.52 -7.76 -11.00
N PHE A 97 2.41 -7.03 -11.10
CA PHE A 97 1.97 -6.10 -10.06
C PHE A 97 1.66 -6.81 -8.73
N LYS A 98 1.04 -7.99 -8.77
CA LYS A 98 0.75 -8.80 -7.58
C LYS A 98 2.01 -9.31 -6.90
N GLU A 99 3.03 -9.70 -7.67
CA GLU A 99 4.30 -10.14 -7.08
C GLU A 99 5.04 -8.97 -6.41
N MET A 100 5.06 -7.78 -7.02
CA MET A 100 5.61 -6.57 -6.37
C MET A 100 4.92 -6.29 -5.02
N GLN A 101 3.59 -6.41 -4.94
CA GLN A 101 2.88 -6.25 -3.67
C GLN A 101 3.30 -7.28 -2.62
N LYS A 102 3.51 -8.53 -3.03
CA LYS A 102 3.91 -9.62 -2.14
C LYS A 102 5.32 -9.41 -1.63
N GLU A 103 6.25 -8.98 -2.48
CA GLU A 103 7.60 -8.61 -2.07
C GLU A 103 7.60 -7.48 -1.03
N ASN A 104 6.83 -6.42 -1.28
CA ASN A 104 6.71 -5.31 -0.33
C ASN A 104 6.14 -5.77 1.03
N ARG A 105 5.14 -6.68 1.02
CA ARG A 105 4.62 -7.30 2.24
C ARG A 105 5.65 -8.15 2.96
N SER A 106 6.49 -8.89 2.23
CA SER A 106 7.56 -9.71 2.82
C SER A 106 8.65 -8.84 3.46
N LYS A 107 9.11 -7.80 2.75
CA LYS A 107 10.07 -6.81 3.28
C LYS A 107 9.55 -6.16 4.57
N LEU A 108 8.26 -5.80 4.60
CA LEU A 108 7.64 -5.24 5.81
C LEU A 108 7.60 -6.23 6.98
N LYS A 109 7.24 -7.49 6.71
CA LYS A 109 7.26 -8.56 7.73
C LYS A 109 8.65 -8.79 8.30
N GLU A 110 9.69 -8.74 7.46
CA GLU A 110 11.08 -8.89 7.89
C GLU A 110 11.54 -7.72 8.76
N ARG A 111 11.28 -6.47 8.34
CA ARG A 111 11.55 -5.28 9.16
C ARG A 111 10.88 -5.37 10.52
N TYR A 112 9.64 -5.86 10.57
CA TYR A 112 8.94 -6.07 11.84
C TYR A 112 9.60 -7.13 12.73
N LYS A 113 10.03 -8.27 12.16
CA LYS A 113 10.75 -9.31 12.90
C LYS A 113 12.07 -8.79 13.47
N GLN A 114 12.83 -8.03 12.69
CA GLN A 114 14.10 -7.43 13.12
C GLN A 114 13.90 -6.49 14.31
N ARG A 115 12.89 -5.61 14.25
CA ARG A 115 12.54 -4.69 15.35
C ARG A 115 12.03 -5.38 16.61
N LYS A 116 11.45 -6.59 16.49
CA LYS A 116 10.99 -7.38 17.64
C LYS A 116 12.13 -8.15 18.33
N ASN A 117 13.19 -8.47 17.58
CA ASN A 117 14.33 -9.25 18.06
C ASN A 117 15.53 -8.36 18.46
N SER A 118 15.47 -7.05 18.20
CA SER A 118 16.39 -6.02 18.74
C SER A 118 15.83 -5.46 20.05
#